data_AF-A0A7V0JV55-F1
#
_entry.id   AF-A0A7V0JV55-F1
#
_cell.length_a   1.000
_cell.length_b   1.000
_cell.length_c   1.000
_cell.angle_alpha   90.00
_cell.angle_beta   90.00
_cell.angle_gamma   90.00
#
_symmetry.space_group_name_H-M   'P 1'
#
loop_
_entity.id
_entity.type
_entity.pdbx_description
1 polymer ?
#
loop_
_entity_poly.entity_id
_entity_poly.type
_entity_poly.pdbx_seq_one_letter_code
_entity_poly.pdbx_strand_id
1 'polypeptide(L)' 'MMDLGIPLATERVKPGLSRVRRLLSALGEPQGRFPAIHVGGTNGKG' A
#
# COMPACT_ATOMS: atom_id res chain seq x y z
N MET A 1 -14.79 -29.72 16.72
CA MET A 1 -14.78 -28.78 15.59
C MET A 1 -13.80 -27.67 15.95
N MET A 2 -12.52 -27.89 15.63
CA MET A 2 -11.44 -26.97 15.95
C MET A 2 -11.53 -25.78 15.00
N ASP A 3 -11.86 -24.60 15.54
CA ASP A 3 -11.70 -23.35 14.81
C ASP A 3 -10.20 -23.05 14.74
N LEU A 4 -9.57 -23.46 13.63
CA LEU A 4 -8.19 -23.11 13.33
C LEU A 4 -8.19 -21.63 12.95
N GLY A 5 -8.21 -20.77 13.97
CA GLY A 5 -8.15 -19.32 13.83
C GLY A 5 -6.89 -18.91 13.09
N ILE A 6 -6.98 -18.76 11.78
CA ILE A 6 -5.96 -18.09 10.97
C ILE A 6 -5.82 -16.68 11.56
N PRO A 7 -4.65 -16.28 12.08
CA PRO A 7 -4.47 -14.92 12.55
C PRO A 7 -4.77 -13.97 11.38
N LEU A 8 -5.82 -13.16 11.53
CA LEU A 8 -6.14 -12.09 10.60
C LEU A 8 -4.86 -11.30 10.36
N ALA A 9 -4.54 -11.09 9.09
CA ALA A 9 -3.25 -10.70 8.52
C ALA A 9 -2.68 -9.31 8.95
N THR A 10 -2.83 -8.94 10.21
CA THR A 10 -2.28 -7.73 10.84
C THR A 10 -0.76 -7.69 10.77
N GLU A 11 -0.08 -8.85 10.71
CA GLU A 11 1.36 -8.91 10.45
C GLU A 11 1.75 -8.53 9.00
N ARG A 12 0.84 -8.68 8.02
CA ARG A 12 1.18 -8.46 6.60
C ARG A 12 1.05 -7.01 6.14
N VAL A 13 0.27 -6.19 6.82
CA VAL A 13 0.06 -4.79 6.44
C VAL A 13 0.78 -3.89 7.45
N LYS A 14 1.70 -3.05 6.95
CA LYS A 14 2.40 -2.04 7.76
C LYS A 14 1.87 -0.66 7.36
N PRO A 15 0.95 -0.06 8.14
CA PRO A 15 0.42 1.26 7.83
C PRO A 15 1.51 2.33 7.79
N GLY A 16 1.29 3.36 6.97
CA GLY A 16 2.22 4.48 6.80
C GLY A 16 3.06 4.39 5.53
N LEU A 17 3.67 5.53 5.16
CA LEU A 17 4.37 5.70 3.89
C LEU A 17 5.89 5.90 4.04
N SER A 18 6.43 5.82 5.26
CA SER A 18 7.84 6.15 5.53
C SER A 18 8.83 5.35 4.67
N ARG A 19 8.59 4.04 4.55
CA ARG A 19 9.44 3.12 3.77
C ARG A 19 9.43 3.46 2.28
N VAL A 20 8.24 3.63 1.70
CA VAL A 20 8.11 3.93 0.26
C VAL A 20 8.61 5.34 -0.05
N ARG A 21 8.34 6.34 0.80
CA ARG A 21 8.85 7.71 0.63
C ARG A 21 10.38 7.76 0.63
N ARG A 22 11.04 7.03 1.53
CA ARG A 22 12.51 6.93 1.53
C ARG A 22 13.05 6.33 0.23
N LEU A 23 12.39 5.29 -0.30
CA LEU A 23 12.77 4.66 -1.56
C LEU A 23 12.59 5.63 -2.75
N LEU A 24 11.44 6.29 -2.84
CA LEU A 24 11.15 7.23 -3.95
C LEU A 24 12.13 8.42 -3.94
N SER A 25 12.49 8.92 -2.76
CA SER A 25 13.52 9.95 -2.62
C SER A 25 14.89 9.50 -3.10
N ALA A 26 15.32 8.28 -2.74
CA ALA A 26 16.57 7.70 -3.24
C ALA A 26 16.58 7.49 -4.77
N LEU A 27 15.41 7.35 -5.39
CA LEU A 27 15.25 7.21 -6.84
C LEU A 27 15.02 8.55 -7.57
N GLY A 28 15.04 9.68 -6.85
CA GLY A 28 14.80 11.01 -7.45
C GLY A 28 13.36 11.23 -7.87
N GLU A 29 12.41 10.84 -7.01
CA GLU A 29 10.96 11.10 -7.12
C GLU A 29 10.34 10.70 -8.49
N PRO A 30 10.56 9.46 -8.99
CA PRO A 30 10.13 9.05 -10.33
C PRO A 30 8.62 9.09 -10.54
N GLN A 31 7.83 8.93 -9.47
CA GLN A 31 6.36 9.01 -9.51
C GLN A 31 5.82 10.39 -9.87
N GLY A 32 6.66 11.44 -9.81
CA GLY A 32 6.30 12.80 -10.22
C GLY A 32 6.58 13.11 -11.70
N ARG A 33 7.13 12.17 -12.47
CA ARG A 33 7.60 12.40 -13.85
C ARG A 33 6.53 12.22 -14.92
N PHE A 34 5.33 11.79 -14.54
CA PHE A 34 4.21 11.56 -15.44
C PHE A 34 2.88 11.96 -14.77
N PRO A 35 1.88 12.40 -15.55
CA PRO A 35 0.55 12.63 -15.02
C PRO A 35 -0.07 11.31 -14.53
N ALA A 36 -0.75 11.35 -13.40
CA ALA A 36 -1.38 10.18 -12.79
C ALA A 36 -2.79 10.51 -12.28
N ILE A 37 -3.68 9.52 -12.34
CA ILE A 37 -5.00 9.56 -11.71
C ILE A 37 -4.96 8.65 -10.49
N HIS A 38 -5.27 9.19 -9.32
CA HIS A 38 -5.38 8.41 -8.09
C HIS A 38 -6.81 7.92 -7.91
N VAL A 39 -7.06 6.62 -8.09
CA VAL A 39 -8.38 6.00 -7.92
C VAL A 39 -8.48 5.37 -6.54
N GLY A 40 -9.40 5.88 -5.72
CA GLY A 40 -9.75 5.32 -4.41
C GLY A 40 -11.25 5.02 -4.33
N GLY A 41 -11.66 4.24 -3.32
CA GLY A 41 -13.08 3.95 -3.07
C GLY A 41 -13.32 2.57 -2.44
N THR A 42 -14.51 2.42 -1.85
CA THR A 42 -14.96 1.15 -1.25
C THR A 42 -15.24 0.09 -2.30
N ASN A 43 -15.87 0.48 -3.42
CA ASN A 43 -16.28 -0.38 -4.53
C ASN A 43 -15.92 0.27 -5.88
N GLY A 44 -15.71 -0.53 -6.92
CA GLY A 44 -15.55 -0.03 -8.31
C GLY A 44 -14.22 0.67 -8.63
N LYS A 45 -13.14 0.35 -7.93
CA LYS A 45 -11.78 0.92 -8.15
C LYS A 45 -10.96 0.21 -9.26
N GLY A 46 -11.60 -0.70 -9.99
CA GLY A 46 -11.04 -1.43 -11.12
C GLY A 46 -11.56 -0.88 -12.42
#